data_AF-A0A7W1FTP4-F1
#
_entry.id   AF-A0A7W1FTP4-F1
#
_cell.length_a   1.000
_cell.length_b   1.000
_cell.length_c   1.000
_cell.angle_alpha   90.00
_cell.angle_beta   90.00
_cell.angle_gamma   90.00
#
_symmetry.space_group_name_H-M   'P 1'
#
loop_
_entity.id
_entity.type
_entity.pdbx_description
1 polymer ?
#
loop_
_entity_poly.entity_id
_entity_poly.type
_entity_poly.pdbx_seq_one_letter_code
_entity_poly.pdbx_strand_id
1 'polypeptide(L)'
;MTCVNDAPVAREDSYNTNEDNTLTVAAPGVLQNDTDVDSTNLTAAKVLNSGPSHGSLTLNTNGSFTYTPDANYSGPDSFTYIAKDASSAESNQATVNITVNPVNDAPTVAVSGGACLSDTAASGRLDFTVADVDSPLNNLTLKATSLNNTSLIPNANLVTGGSGANRTLSLSAAPKKSGTAIIKVTVSDGQNNTDLPVTIKVGTSASETITGTEGADVIFGLGGSGTLGGAGGPDLICGGNGNDEFSGGSGNDVLDGGRGDDKLNGGEGNDRLLGNAGIDRLTGGAGADFFSGGAGEDTSTDYTASQGDTRDGS
;
A
#
# COMPACT_ATOMS: atom_id res chain seq x y z
N MET A 1 -70.21 15.12 -1.42
CA MET A 1 -69.34 14.18 -2.15
C MET A 1 -68.05 14.14 -1.35
N THR A 2 -67.75 13.04 -0.68
CA THR A 2 -66.44 12.83 -0.07
C THR A 2 -65.52 12.43 -1.21
N CYS A 3 -64.40 13.13 -1.43
CA CYS A 3 -63.40 12.64 -2.37
C CYS A 3 -62.98 11.22 -1.93
N VAL A 4 -62.84 10.32 -2.90
CA VAL A 4 -62.17 9.04 -2.68
C VAL A 4 -60.69 9.38 -2.71
N ASN A 5 -59.93 8.91 -1.73
CA ASN A 5 -58.50 9.17 -1.65
C ASN A 5 -57.77 8.49 -2.80
N ASP A 6 -57.19 9.28 -3.69
CA ASP A 6 -56.26 8.85 -4.72
C ASP A 6 -54.87 8.61 -4.14
N ALA A 7 -54.09 7.72 -4.76
CA ALA A 7 -52.71 7.47 -4.33
C ALA A 7 -51.75 8.51 -4.95
N PRO A 8 -50.60 8.77 -4.30
CA PRO A 8 -49.59 9.65 -4.89
C PRO A 8 -49.03 9.08 -6.19
N VAL A 9 -48.49 9.97 -7.03
CA VAL A 9 -47.72 9.63 -8.22
C VAL A 9 -46.27 9.99 -7.97
N ALA A 10 -45.42 8.97 -7.87
CA ALA A 10 -43.99 9.14 -7.64
C ALA A 10 -43.22 9.19 -8.96
N ARG A 11 -42.20 10.06 -9.06
CA ARG A 11 -41.39 10.27 -10.27
C ARG A 11 -39.93 9.93 -10.03
N GLU A 12 -39.20 9.65 -11.10
CA GLU A 12 -37.77 9.32 -11.00
C GLU A 12 -36.93 10.53 -10.63
N ASP A 13 -35.90 10.28 -9.83
CA ASP A 13 -34.90 11.26 -9.42
C ASP A 13 -33.53 10.94 -10.03
N SER A 14 -32.66 11.94 -10.05
CA SER A 14 -31.27 11.78 -10.45
C SER A 14 -30.36 12.66 -9.62
N TYR A 15 -29.32 12.05 -9.05
CA TYR A 15 -28.29 12.72 -8.27
C TYR A 15 -26.90 12.30 -8.73
N ASN A 16 -25.90 13.10 -8.37
CA ASN A 16 -24.50 12.74 -8.56
C ASN A 16 -23.73 12.93 -7.26
N THR A 17 -22.65 12.18 -7.14
CA THR A 17 -21.61 12.38 -6.14
C THR A 17 -20.29 11.93 -6.73
N ASN A 18 -19.19 12.28 -6.08
CA ASN A 18 -17.91 11.66 -6.39
C ASN A 18 -17.78 10.38 -5.57
N GLU A 19 -16.95 9.44 -6.02
CA GLU A 19 -16.56 8.32 -5.16
C GLU A 19 -15.91 8.81 -3.85
N ASP A 20 -15.99 7.97 -2.82
CA ASP A 20 -15.56 8.22 -1.44
C ASP A 20 -16.21 9.42 -0.74
N ASN A 21 -17.14 10.11 -1.41
CA ASN A 21 -17.89 11.23 -0.86
C ASN A 21 -19.34 10.85 -0.56
N THR A 22 -19.75 11.05 0.69
CA THR A 22 -21.16 10.93 1.09
C THR A 22 -22.01 12.01 0.43
N LEU A 23 -23.01 11.59 -0.34
CA LEU A 23 -24.09 12.42 -0.84
C LEU A 23 -25.11 12.69 0.28
N THR A 24 -25.39 13.96 0.57
CA THR A 24 -26.45 14.37 1.51
C THR A 24 -27.48 15.22 0.79
N VAL A 25 -28.72 14.75 0.72
CA VAL A 25 -29.84 15.45 0.09
C VAL A 25 -30.85 15.85 1.16
N ALA A 26 -31.13 17.16 1.24
CA ALA A 26 -32.10 17.72 2.18
C ALA A 26 -33.54 17.47 1.72
N ALA A 27 -34.49 17.54 2.67
CA ALA A 27 -35.92 17.44 2.37
C ALA A 27 -36.36 18.60 1.45
N PRO A 28 -37.33 18.37 0.53
CA PRO A 28 -38.14 17.16 0.39
C PRO A 28 -37.46 16.01 -0.37
N GLY A 29 -36.21 16.19 -0.84
CA GLY A 29 -35.40 15.16 -1.49
C GLY A 29 -36.15 14.41 -2.59
N VAL A 30 -36.29 13.09 -2.44
CA VAL A 30 -36.99 12.23 -3.42
C VAL A 30 -38.46 12.59 -3.62
N LEU A 31 -39.08 13.31 -2.67
CA LEU A 31 -40.48 13.72 -2.77
C LEU A 31 -40.67 15.03 -3.53
N GLN A 32 -39.59 15.68 -3.98
CA GLN A 32 -39.65 17.04 -4.53
C GLN A 32 -40.48 17.15 -5.81
N ASN A 33 -40.48 16.10 -6.63
CA ASN A 33 -41.16 16.03 -7.93
C ASN A 33 -42.42 15.15 -7.90
N ASP A 34 -42.78 14.62 -6.72
CA ASP A 34 -43.94 13.77 -6.50
C ASP A 34 -45.21 14.60 -6.32
N THR A 35 -46.35 14.04 -6.74
CA THR A 35 -47.63 14.76 -6.71
C THR A 35 -48.77 13.86 -6.24
N ASP A 36 -49.73 14.44 -5.55
CA ASP A 36 -50.99 13.80 -5.18
C ASP A 36 -52.13 14.82 -5.34
N VAL A 37 -53.28 14.37 -5.81
CA VAL A 37 -54.42 15.25 -6.14
C VAL A 37 -55.23 15.65 -4.90
N ASP A 38 -55.18 14.84 -3.85
CA ASP A 38 -55.92 15.01 -2.59
C ASP A 38 -55.03 15.51 -1.44
N SER A 39 -53.71 15.24 -1.50
CA SER A 39 -52.75 15.57 -0.45
C SER A 39 -51.54 16.35 -0.96
N THR A 40 -51.05 17.31 -0.16
CA THR A 40 -49.74 17.96 -0.39
C THR A 40 -48.66 17.46 0.56
N ASN A 41 -49.02 16.62 1.54
CA ASN A 41 -48.10 16.08 2.53
C ASN A 41 -47.78 14.63 2.18
N LEU A 42 -46.63 14.44 1.55
CA LEU A 42 -46.12 13.13 1.16
C LEU A 42 -44.98 12.69 2.10
N THR A 43 -44.86 11.39 2.29
CA THR A 43 -43.76 10.78 3.04
C THR A 43 -43.11 9.66 2.25
N ALA A 44 -41.79 9.53 2.33
CA ALA A 44 -41.07 8.40 1.76
C ALA A 44 -41.23 7.19 2.70
N ALA A 45 -41.75 6.09 2.18
CA ALA A 45 -42.22 4.99 3.03
C ALA A 45 -41.28 3.78 3.06
N LYS A 46 -40.61 3.46 1.95
CA LYS A 46 -39.90 2.19 1.82
C LYS A 46 -38.84 2.25 0.74
N VAL A 47 -37.65 1.71 1.04
CA VAL A 47 -36.66 1.31 0.04
C VAL A 47 -36.92 -0.15 -0.32
N LEU A 48 -37.05 -0.47 -1.60
CA LEU A 48 -37.28 -1.83 -2.09
C LEU A 48 -35.96 -2.51 -2.49
N ASN A 49 -35.97 -3.85 -2.60
CA ASN A 49 -34.85 -4.66 -3.12
C ASN A 49 -33.50 -4.43 -2.42
N SER A 50 -33.51 -4.32 -1.09
CA SER A 50 -32.32 -4.09 -0.24
C SER A 50 -31.56 -2.77 -0.43
N GLY A 51 -31.97 -1.90 -1.36
CA GLY A 51 -31.35 -0.59 -1.58
C GLY A 51 -30.29 -0.58 -2.71
N PRO A 52 -29.34 0.37 -2.67
CA PRO A 52 -28.25 0.45 -3.64
C PRO A 52 -27.35 -0.78 -3.60
N SER A 53 -26.71 -1.11 -4.72
CA SER A 53 -25.79 -2.26 -4.80
C SER A 53 -24.33 -1.89 -4.54
N HIS A 54 -24.00 -0.60 -4.60
CA HIS A 54 -22.64 -0.06 -4.52
C HIS A 54 -22.54 1.10 -3.53
N GLY A 55 -23.34 1.03 -2.46
CA GLY A 55 -23.27 1.98 -1.37
C GLY A 55 -24.33 1.75 -0.30
N SER A 56 -24.20 2.51 0.78
CA SER A 56 -25.11 2.48 1.92
C SER A 56 -26.05 3.69 1.92
N LEU A 57 -27.35 3.44 2.11
CA LEU A 57 -28.41 4.43 2.06
C LEU A 57 -29.13 4.57 3.41
N THR A 58 -29.37 5.80 3.84
CA THR A 58 -30.36 6.13 4.86
C THR A 58 -31.38 7.11 4.28
N LEU A 59 -32.61 6.63 4.04
CA LEU A 59 -33.74 7.44 3.56
C LEU A 59 -34.67 7.78 4.73
N ASN A 60 -34.98 9.06 4.91
CA ASN A 60 -35.89 9.55 5.94
C ASN A 60 -37.30 9.73 5.37
N THR A 61 -38.30 9.70 6.24
CA THR A 61 -39.71 9.81 5.83
C THR A 61 -40.09 11.16 5.24
N ASN A 62 -39.34 12.23 5.52
CA ASN A 62 -39.52 13.54 4.89
C ASN A 62 -38.86 13.65 3.50
N GLY A 63 -38.34 12.54 2.97
CA GLY A 63 -37.70 12.44 1.66
C GLY A 63 -36.22 12.82 1.62
N SER A 64 -35.65 13.34 2.71
CA SER A 64 -34.19 13.57 2.79
C SER A 64 -33.43 12.25 2.89
N PHE A 65 -32.23 12.17 2.34
CA PHE A 65 -31.41 10.96 2.43
C PHE A 65 -29.91 11.24 2.47
N THR A 66 -29.17 10.24 2.97
CA THR A 66 -27.72 10.16 2.84
C THR A 66 -27.35 8.89 2.10
N TYR A 67 -26.44 8.99 1.15
CA TYR A 67 -25.88 7.86 0.40
C TYR A 67 -24.36 7.93 0.45
N THR A 68 -23.71 6.84 0.84
CA THR A 68 -22.23 6.73 0.82
C THR A 68 -21.88 5.60 -0.13
N PRO A 69 -21.23 5.88 -1.28
CA PRO A 69 -20.72 4.83 -2.16
C PRO A 69 -19.80 3.85 -1.41
N ASP A 70 -19.70 2.63 -1.91
CA ASP A 70 -18.60 1.75 -1.52
C ASP A 70 -17.26 2.38 -1.92
N ALA A 71 -16.21 2.12 -1.12
CA ALA A 71 -14.90 2.72 -1.35
C ALA A 71 -14.36 2.40 -2.75
N ASN A 72 -13.86 3.43 -3.46
CA ASN A 72 -13.35 3.37 -4.83
C ASN A 72 -14.34 2.83 -5.88
N TYR A 73 -15.65 2.89 -5.61
CA TYR A 73 -16.65 2.58 -6.62
C TYR A 73 -16.98 3.82 -7.44
N SER A 74 -16.76 3.74 -8.75
CA SER A 74 -17.28 4.69 -9.73
C SER A 74 -18.21 4.00 -10.72
N GLY A 75 -19.32 4.67 -11.06
CA GLY A 75 -20.35 4.11 -11.93
C GLY A 75 -21.77 4.43 -11.49
N PRO A 76 -22.77 3.87 -12.18
CA PRO A 76 -24.17 4.03 -11.81
C PRO A 76 -24.52 3.19 -10.59
N ASP A 77 -25.34 3.73 -9.69
CA ASP A 77 -26.06 2.97 -8.67
C ASP A 77 -27.50 3.48 -8.60
N SER A 78 -28.38 2.72 -7.95
CA SER A 78 -29.78 3.12 -7.83
C SER A 78 -30.46 2.47 -6.65
N PHE A 79 -31.50 3.13 -6.16
CA PHE A 79 -32.46 2.48 -5.28
C PHE A 79 -33.86 2.90 -5.70
N THR A 80 -34.86 2.16 -5.24
CA THR A 80 -36.26 2.45 -5.57
C THR A 80 -37.07 2.69 -4.31
N TYR A 81 -37.99 3.64 -4.36
CA TYR A 81 -38.85 4.00 -3.24
C TYR A 81 -40.34 4.04 -3.61
N ILE A 82 -41.17 4.11 -2.56
CA ILE A 82 -42.61 4.37 -2.64
C ILE A 82 -42.94 5.55 -1.73
N ALA A 83 -43.75 6.48 -2.20
CA ALA A 83 -44.32 7.58 -1.43
C ALA A 83 -45.68 7.21 -0.84
N LYS A 84 -46.03 7.82 0.29
CA LYS A 84 -47.35 7.72 0.94
C LYS A 84 -47.95 9.09 1.19
N ASP A 85 -49.25 9.19 1.00
CA ASP A 85 -50.05 10.33 1.44
C ASP A 85 -50.37 10.26 2.95
N ALA A 86 -51.14 11.23 3.44
CA ALA A 86 -51.60 11.29 4.82
C ALA A 86 -52.60 10.16 5.18
N SER A 87 -53.21 9.52 4.18
CA SER A 87 -54.15 8.39 4.32
C SER A 87 -53.46 7.02 4.21
N SER A 88 -52.13 7.01 4.04
CA SER A 88 -51.29 5.82 3.83
C SER A 88 -51.48 5.09 2.49
N ALA A 89 -52.07 5.72 1.47
CA ALA A 89 -52.10 5.16 0.13
C ALA A 89 -50.69 5.18 -0.49
N GLU A 90 -50.31 4.11 -1.20
CA GLU A 90 -48.97 3.91 -1.78
C GLU A 90 -48.93 4.32 -3.24
N SER A 91 -47.89 5.05 -3.62
CA SER A 91 -47.62 5.42 -5.02
C SER A 91 -47.19 4.23 -5.87
N ASN A 92 -47.04 4.47 -7.18
CA ASN A 92 -46.15 3.63 -7.99
C ASN A 92 -44.72 3.63 -7.42
N GLN A 93 -43.94 2.61 -7.78
CA GLN A 93 -42.51 2.59 -7.52
C GLN A 93 -41.81 3.65 -8.38
N ALA A 94 -40.89 4.40 -7.76
CA ALA A 94 -40.00 5.35 -8.43
C ALA A 94 -38.54 4.98 -8.20
N THR A 95 -37.70 5.26 -9.20
CA THR A 95 -36.26 4.98 -9.17
C THR A 95 -35.49 6.26 -8.91
N VAL A 96 -34.55 6.21 -7.96
CA VAL A 96 -33.53 7.23 -7.76
C VAL A 96 -32.25 6.73 -8.41
N ASN A 97 -31.84 7.40 -9.49
CA ASN A 97 -30.59 7.11 -10.16
C ASN A 97 -29.46 7.93 -9.53
N ILE A 98 -28.35 7.28 -9.18
CA ILE A 98 -27.16 7.93 -8.63
C ILE A 98 -25.99 7.68 -9.58
N THR A 99 -25.36 8.74 -10.04
CA THR A 99 -24.08 8.64 -10.77
C THR A 99 -22.95 8.93 -9.80
N VAL A 100 -22.09 7.93 -9.56
CA VAL A 100 -20.84 8.11 -8.81
C VAL A 100 -19.71 8.42 -9.80
N ASN A 101 -19.19 9.64 -9.74
CA ASN A 101 -18.14 10.11 -10.64
C ASN A 101 -16.78 9.56 -10.18
N PRO A 102 -15.93 9.09 -11.12
CA PRO A 102 -14.56 8.70 -10.79
C PRO A 102 -13.72 9.91 -10.36
N VAL A 103 -12.85 9.70 -9.38
CA VAL A 103 -11.87 10.63 -8.85
C VAL A 103 -10.56 9.89 -8.72
N ASN A 104 -9.54 10.37 -9.42
CA ASN A 104 -8.24 9.71 -9.45
C ASN A 104 -7.56 9.66 -8.07
N ASP A 105 -7.31 8.45 -7.58
CA ASP A 105 -6.49 8.13 -6.43
C ASP A 105 -5.00 8.21 -6.72
N ALA A 106 -4.17 8.26 -5.68
CA ALA A 106 -2.73 8.20 -5.86
C ALA A 106 -2.26 6.73 -5.92
N PRO A 107 -1.18 6.42 -6.68
CA PRO A 107 -0.58 5.10 -6.63
C PRO A 107 -0.16 4.73 -5.21
N THR A 108 -0.11 3.45 -4.89
CA THR A 108 0.49 2.93 -3.65
C THR A 108 1.81 2.23 -3.97
N VAL A 109 2.75 2.27 -3.04
CA VAL A 109 4.07 1.64 -3.17
C VAL A 109 4.50 1.04 -1.83
N ALA A 110 5.07 -0.16 -1.86
CA ALA A 110 5.61 -0.83 -0.69
C ALA A 110 6.86 -1.62 -1.06
N VAL A 111 7.92 -1.52 -0.26
CA VAL A 111 9.12 -2.37 -0.43
C VAL A 111 8.74 -3.81 -0.13
N SER A 112 9.17 -4.72 -0.99
CA SER A 112 8.88 -6.15 -0.90
C SER A 112 10.14 -7.00 -0.79
N GLY A 113 11.32 -6.38 -0.71
CA GLY A 113 12.59 -7.04 -0.45
C GLY A 113 13.75 -6.37 -1.20
N GLY A 114 14.78 -7.15 -1.47
CA GLY A 114 15.95 -6.69 -2.20
C GLY A 114 17.03 -7.76 -2.33
N ALA A 115 18.17 -7.35 -2.88
CA ALA A 115 19.35 -8.19 -3.00
C ALA A 115 20.62 -7.35 -3.05
N CYS A 116 21.67 -7.81 -2.37
CA CYS A 116 23.03 -7.31 -2.55
C CYS A 116 23.56 -7.82 -3.91
N LEU A 117 24.13 -6.93 -4.71
CA LEU A 117 24.62 -7.26 -6.05
C LEU A 117 26.14 -7.42 -6.11
N SER A 118 26.84 -7.04 -5.05
CA SER A 118 28.29 -7.16 -4.91
C SER A 118 28.69 -7.23 -3.44
N ASP A 119 29.72 -8.02 -3.17
CA ASP A 119 30.39 -8.19 -1.86
C ASP A 119 31.56 -7.21 -1.65
N THR A 120 31.89 -6.42 -2.67
CA THR A 120 33.10 -5.57 -2.70
C THR A 120 32.81 -4.15 -3.19
N ALA A 121 31.68 -3.94 -3.85
CA ALA A 121 31.15 -2.64 -4.20
C ALA A 121 29.79 -2.42 -3.52
N ALA A 122 29.51 -1.18 -3.11
CA ALA A 122 28.21 -0.81 -2.56
C ALA A 122 27.17 -0.76 -3.68
N SER A 123 26.64 -1.93 -4.07
CA SER A 123 25.63 -2.09 -5.09
C SER A 123 24.57 -3.08 -4.64
N GLY A 124 23.31 -2.69 -4.83
CA GLY A 124 22.16 -3.45 -4.38
C GLY A 124 20.96 -3.19 -5.29
N ARG A 125 19.92 -4.00 -5.11
CA ARG A 125 18.61 -3.84 -5.72
C ARG A 125 17.56 -3.85 -4.64
N LEU A 126 16.67 -2.87 -4.63
CA LEU A 126 15.43 -2.93 -3.88
C LEU A 126 14.31 -3.42 -4.80
N ASP A 127 13.48 -4.30 -4.27
CA ASP A 127 12.28 -4.82 -4.91
C ASP A 127 11.07 -4.19 -4.20
N PHE A 128 10.08 -3.73 -4.95
CA PHE A 128 8.87 -3.10 -4.41
C PHE A 128 7.65 -3.41 -5.26
N THR A 129 6.47 -3.37 -4.64
CA THR A 129 5.18 -3.50 -5.31
C THR A 129 4.53 -2.15 -5.52
N VAL A 130 3.85 -1.98 -6.65
CA VAL A 130 3.00 -0.82 -6.95
C VAL A 130 1.58 -1.26 -7.26
N ALA A 131 0.60 -0.48 -6.81
CA ALA A 131 -0.81 -0.66 -7.16
C ALA A 131 -1.48 0.70 -7.34
N ASP A 132 -2.56 0.73 -8.10
CA ASP A 132 -3.39 1.92 -8.32
C ASP A 132 -4.81 1.42 -8.65
N VAL A 133 -5.82 2.10 -8.10
CA VAL A 133 -7.22 1.65 -8.24
C VAL A 133 -7.85 2.11 -9.55
N ASP A 134 -7.39 3.26 -10.09
CA ASP A 134 -7.92 3.86 -11.31
C ASP A 134 -7.06 3.58 -12.53
N SER A 135 -5.75 3.49 -12.32
CA SER A 135 -4.76 3.42 -13.38
C SER A 135 -4.25 2.01 -13.61
N PRO A 136 -4.31 1.50 -14.85
CA PRO A 136 -3.63 0.25 -15.21
C PRO A 136 -2.14 0.30 -14.84
N LEU A 137 -1.61 -0.79 -14.26
CA LEU A 137 -0.22 -0.85 -13.76
C LEU A 137 0.87 -0.60 -14.82
N ASN A 138 0.54 -0.74 -16.11
CA ASN A 138 1.44 -0.44 -17.22
C ASN A 138 1.48 1.06 -17.57
N ASN A 139 0.54 1.86 -17.07
CA ASN A 139 0.54 3.31 -17.22
C ASN A 139 1.32 4.01 -16.10
N LEU A 140 1.58 3.31 -14.99
CA LEU A 140 2.39 3.86 -13.90
C LEU A 140 3.84 4.03 -14.34
N THR A 141 4.40 5.20 -14.03
CA THR A 141 5.79 5.58 -14.31
C THR A 141 6.60 5.67 -13.03
N LEU A 142 7.90 5.37 -13.14
CA LEU A 142 8.83 5.36 -12.01
C LEU A 142 9.98 6.33 -12.26
N LYS A 143 10.34 7.09 -11.22
CA LYS A 143 11.52 7.94 -11.23
C LYS A 143 12.25 7.86 -9.90
N ALA A 144 13.53 7.52 -9.94
CA ALA A 144 14.40 7.59 -8.77
C ALA A 144 15.31 8.82 -8.84
N THR A 145 15.53 9.49 -7.71
CA THR A 145 16.41 10.68 -7.63
C THR A 145 17.12 10.73 -6.28
N SER A 146 18.45 10.90 -6.31
CA SER A 146 19.27 11.21 -5.15
C SER A 146 19.10 12.68 -4.78
N LEU A 147 18.59 12.94 -3.57
CA LEU A 147 18.16 14.26 -3.14
C LEU A 147 19.26 15.10 -2.50
N ASN A 148 20.10 14.48 -1.66
CA ASN A 148 21.02 15.20 -0.77
C ASN A 148 22.49 14.86 -1.00
N ASN A 149 22.82 13.80 -1.76
CA ASN A 149 24.20 13.37 -1.92
C ASN A 149 24.45 12.64 -3.26
N THR A 150 24.38 13.40 -4.36
CA THR A 150 24.66 12.90 -5.71
C THR A 150 26.13 12.53 -5.94
N SER A 151 27.04 12.96 -5.05
CA SER A 151 28.45 12.55 -5.07
C SER A 151 28.64 11.13 -4.52
N LEU A 152 27.80 10.70 -3.58
CA LEU A 152 27.78 9.32 -3.08
C LEU A 152 26.96 8.42 -3.99
N ILE A 153 25.70 8.78 -4.27
CA ILE A 153 24.80 8.05 -5.17
C ILE A 153 24.40 8.96 -6.33
N PRO A 154 25.13 8.93 -7.47
CA PRO A 154 24.76 9.67 -8.67
C PRO A 154 23.40 9.21 -9.23
N ASN A 155 22.60 10.13 -9.78
CA ASN A 155 21.32 9.78 -10.42
C ASN A 155 21.49 8.81 -11.59
N ALA A 156 22.63 8.86 -12.29
CA ALA A 156 22.95 7.92 -13.38
C ALA A 156 23.14 6.47 -12.89
N ASN A 157 23.37 6.28 -11.58
CA ASN A 157 23.52 4.97 -10.96
C ASN A 157 22.19 4.44 -10.40
N LEU A 158 21.08 5.17 -10.57
CA LEU A 158 19.75 4.73 -10.16
C LEU A 158 19.02 4.21 -11.38
N VAL A 159 18.73 2.91 -11.41
CA VAL A 159 18.07 2.25 -12.54
C VAL A 159 16.78 1.61 -12.06
N THR A 160 15.65 2.13 -12.53
CA THR A 160 14.33 1.53 -12.27
C THR A 160 14.06 0.41 -13.28
N GLY A 161 13.35 -0.63 -12.84
CA GLY A 161 13.05 -1.82 -13.63
C GLY A 161 11.80 -2.55 -13.15
N GLY A 162 11.61 -3.78 -13.62
CA GLY A 162 10.44 -4.61 -13.36
C GLY A 162 9.22 -4.28 -14.24
N SER A 163 8.10 -4.96 -13.99
CA SER A 163 6.84 -4.85 -14.75
C SER A 163 5.63 -5.31 -13.93
N GLY A 164 4.42 -4.88 -14.30
CA GLY A 164 3.21 -5.17 -13.53
C GLY A 164 3.28 -4.65 -12.08
N ALA A 165 2.79 -5.39 -11.09
CA ALA A 165 2.89 -4.93 -9.70
C ALA A 165 4.36 -4.87 -9.23
N ASN A 166 5.24 -5.74 -9.73
CA ASN A 166 6.60 -5.91 -9.21
C ASN A 166 7.59 -5.00 -9.94
N ARG A 167 8.23 -4.12 -9.18
CA ARG A 167 9.18 -3.13 -9.68
C ARG A 167 10.47 -3.17 -8.88
N THR A 168 11.52 -2.62 -9.47
CA THR A 168 12.86 -2.69 -8.87
C THR A 168 13.59 -1.37 -8.97
N LEU A 169 14.43 -1.06 -8.00
CA LEU A 169 15.45 -0.02 -8.06
C LEU A 169 16.82 -0.68 -7.89
N SER A 170 17.60 -0.77 -8.96
CA SER A 170 19.02 -1.11 -8.87
C SER A 170 19.82 0.17 -8.62
N LEU A 171 20.79 0.09 -7.71
CA LEU A 171 21.63 1.21 -7.32
C LEU A 171 23.09 0.80 -7.10
N SER A 172 23.98 1.77 -7.25
CA SER A 172 25.40 1.62 -6.89
C SER A 172 26.00 2.93 -6.43
N ALA A 173 26.76 2.90 -5.34
CA ALA A 173 27.53 4.05 -4.89
C ALA A 173 28.69 4.37 -5.85
N ALA A 174 29.09 5.64 -5.89
CA ALA A 174 30.31 6.04 -6.56
C ALA A 174 31.53 5.38 -5.87
N PRO A 175 32.55 4.93 -6.64
CA PRO A 175 33.69 4.24 -6.07
C PRO A 175 34.38 5.02 -4.95
N LYS A 176 34.77 4.32 -3.87
CA LYS A 176 35.52 4.86 -2.73
C LYS A 176 34.83 6.03 -2.02
N LYS A 177 33.50 6.07 -2.04
CA LYS A 177 32.69 7.02 -1.27
C LYS A 177 31.95 6.28 -0.16
N SER A 178 31.84 6.94 0.98
CA SER A 178 31.08 6.51 2.14
C SER A 178 30.21 7.66 2.64
N GLY A 179 29.25 7.35 3.51
CA GLY A 179 28.31 8.29 4.10
C GLY A 179 26.86 7.96 3.80
N THR A 180 25.99 8.96 3.86
CA THR A 180 24.54 8.79 3.70
C THR A 180 24.01 9.55 2.50
N ALA A 181 23.06 8.95 1.79
CA ALA A 181 22.23 9.57 0.76
C ALA A 181 20.75 9.25 1.02
N ILE A 182 19.85 10.11 0.54
CA ILE A 182 18.40 9.89 0.54
C ILE A 182 17.98 9.85 -0.92
N ILE A 183 17.39 8.73 -1.31
CA ILE A 183 16.81 8.51 -2.63
C ILE A 183 15.30 8.65 -2.51
N LYS A 184 14.70 9.33 -3.48
CA LYS A 184 13.25 9.39 -3.62
C LYS A 184 12.85 8.59 -4.84
N VAL A 185 12.03 7.57 -4.63
CA VAL A 185 11.38 6.82 -5.70
C VAL A 185 9.96 7.33 -5.83
N THR A 186 9.67 8.01 -6.94
CA THR A 186 8.33 8.50 -7.26
C THR A 186 7.64 7.51 -8.19
N VAL A 187 6.44 7.07 -7.80
CA VAL A 187 5.49 6.37 -8.66
C VAL A 187 4.40 7.36 -9.07
N SER A 188 4.12 7.47 -10.36
CA SER A 188 3.12 8.40 -10.90
C SER A 188 2.19 7.70 -11.89
N ASP A 189 0.90 7.99 -11.78
CA ASP A 189 -0.14 7.66 -12.77
C ASP A 189 -0.30 8.74 -13.86
N GLY A 190 0.48 9.84 -13.78
CA GLY A 190 0.38 11.01 -14.65
C GLY A 190 -0.48 12.17 -14.11
N GLN A 191 -1.22 11.95 -13.02
CA GLN A 191 -2.06 12.93 -12.33
C GLN A 191 -1.59 13.15 -10.87
N ASN A 192 -1.43 12.06 -10.13
CA ASN A 192 -0.94 12.00 -8.76
C ASN A 192 0.45 11.34 -8.67
N ASN A 193 1.06 11.45 -7.50
CA ASN A 193 2.37 10.87 -7.20
C ASN A 193 2.38 10.28 -5.80
N THR A 194 3.10 9.18 -5.64
CA THR A 194 3.50 8.66 -4.34
C THR A 194 5.00 8.53 -4.28
N ASP A 195 5.59 9.12 -3.24
CA ASP A 195 7.03 9.14 -3.02
C ASP A 195 7.40 8.12 -1.93
N LEU A 196 8.28 7.18 -2.27
CA LEU A 196 8.97 6.29 -1.34
C LEU A 196 10.37 6.84 -1.05
N PRO A 197 10.62 7.40 0.14
CA PRO A 197 11.97 7.75 0.56
C PRO A 197 12.75 6.47 0.93
N VAL A 198 14.00 6.39 0.48
CA VAL A 198 14.93 5.31 0.82
C VAL A 198 16.23 5.94 1.31
N THR A 199 16.67 5.58 2.51
CA THR A 199 17.96 6.02 3.05
C THR A 199 19.04 5.03 2.64
N ILE A 200 20.14 5.52 2.07
CA ILE A 200 21.28 4.68 1.68
C ILE A 200 22.46 5.03 2.58
N LYS A 201 23.02 4.05 3.29
CA LYS A 201 24.21 4.21 4.11
C LYS A 201 25.33 3.33 3.56
N VAL A 202 26.47 3.95 3.28
CA VAL A 202 27.66 3.27 2.74
C VAL A 202 28.79 3.42 3.75
N GLY A 203 29.24 2.31 4.30
CA GLY A 203 30.38 2.21 5.21
C GLY A 203 31.73 2.33 4.50
N THR A 204 32.78 1.91 5.20
CA THR A 204 34.14 1.84 4.67
C THR A 204 34.67 0.39 4.71
N SER A 205 35.99 0.21 4.71
CA SER A 205 36.61 -1.12 4.82
C SER A 205 37.07 -1.43 6.26
N ALA A 206 36.67 -0.57 7.19
CA ALA A 206 36.97 -0.70 8.61
C ALA A 206 35.71 -1.16 9.36
N SER A 207 35.91 -1.80 10.52
CA SER A 207 34.84 -2.09 11.46
C SER A 207 34.11 -0.83 11.90
N GLU A 208 32.81 -0.79 11.65
CA GLU A 208 31.96 0.37 11.87
C GLU A 208 30.63 -0.06 12.48
N THR A 209 29.95 0.88 13.14
CA THR A 209 28.55 0.72 13.52
C THR A 209 27.70 1.60 12.62
N ILE A 210 26.79 0.99 11.86
CA ILE A 210 25.87 1.68 10.97
C ILE A 210 24.46 1.29 11.37
N THR A 211 23.64 2.26 11.74
CA THR A 211 22.22 2.05 12.04
C THR A 211 21.39 2.83 11.03
N GLY A 212 20.31 2.27 10.51
CA GLY A 212 19.35 2.83 9.57
C GLY A 212 18.42 3.84 10.21
N THR A 213 17.16 3.86 9.77
CA THR A 213 16.08 4.74 10.18
C THR A 213 14.83 3.91 10.47
N GLU A 214 13.67 4.54 10.68
CA GLU A 214 12.39 3.83 10.89
C GLU A 214 11.65 3.54 9.57
N GLY A 215 12.27 3.84 8.41
CA GLY A 215 11.73 3.53 7.10
C GLY A 215 12.77 2.80 6.26
N ALA A 216 12.45 2.45 5.02
CA ALA A 216 13.31 1.61 4.19
C ALA A 216 14.74 2.15 4.02
N ASP A 217 15.72 1.36 4.47
CA ASP A 217 17.13 1.61 4.34
C ASP A 217 17.81 0.61 3.38
N VAL A 218 18.88 1.06 2.73
CA VAL A 218 19.89 0.19 2.12
C VAL A 218 21.23 0.47 2.75
N ILE A 219 21.79 -0.54 3.41
CA ILE A 219 23.03 -0.43 4.18
C ILE A 219 24.09 -1.30 3.52
N PHE A 220 25.25 -0.70 3.21
CA PHE A 220 26.43 -1.42 2.74
C PHE A 220 27.55 -1.28 3.78
N GLY A 221 27.85 -2.34 4.52
CA GLY A 221 28.98 -2.43 5.45
C GLY A 221 30.34 -2.49 4.74
N LEU A 222 30.38 -3.13 3.56
CA LEU A 222 31.54 -3.37 2.70
C LEU A 222 32.63 -4.26 3.31
N GLY A 223 33.40 -3.79 4.28
CA GLY A 223 34.57 -4.51 4.78
C GLY A 223 34.81 -4.29 6.26
N GLY A 224 35.52 -5.22 6.90
CA GLY A 224 35.76 -5.18 8.35
C GLY A 224 34.62 -5.85 9.10
N SER A 225 34.80 -6.09 10.40
CA SER A 225 33.76 -6.68 11.26
C SER A 225 32.90 -5.60 11.86
N GLY A 226 31.79 -5.28 11.22
CA GLY A 226 30.87 -4.20 11.58
C GLY A 226 29.67 -4.65 12.42
N THR A 227 28.91 -3.65 12.89
CA THR A 227 27.58 -3.82 13.49
C THR A 227 26.59 -3.03 12.66
N LEU A 228 25.66 -3.71 11.99
CA LEU A 228 24.74 -3.13 11.03
C LEU A 228 23.31 -3.29 11.51
N GLY A 229 22.55 -2.20 11.59
CA GLY A 229 21.17 -2.20 12.08
C GLY A 229 20.23 -1.52 11.11
N GLY A 230 19.09 -2.13 10.78
CA GLY A 230 18.03 -1.53 9.97
C GLY A 230 17.19 -0.54 10.77
N ALA A 231 16.80 -0.98 11.98
CA ALA A 231 15.90 -0.33 12.93
C ALA A 231 14.42 -0.57 12.61
N GLY A 232 13.76 0.27 11.81
CA GLY A 232 12.36 0.08 11.49
C GLY A 232 12.10 0.20 9.99
N GLY A 233 11.04 -0.44 9.52
CA GLY A 233 10.74 -0.52 8.10
C GLY A 233 11.48 -1.69 7.42
N PRO A 234 11.14 -1.96 6.15
CA PRO A 234 11.77 -3.04 5.39
C PRO A 234 13.14 -2.61 4.83
N ASP A 235 14.18 -3.30 5.28
CA ASP A 235 15.57 -2.92 5.01
C ASP A 235 16.32 -3.91 4.12
N LEU A 236 17.33 -3.43 3.40
CA LEU A 236 18.35 -4.25 2.75
C LEU A 236 19.71 -3.97 3.38
N ILE A 237 20.28 -4.96 4.06
CA ILE A 237 21.60 -4.83 4.71
C ILE A 237 22.57 -5.79 4.03
N CYS A 238 23.71 -5.25 3.56
CA CYS A 238 24.79 -5.97 2.90
C CYS A 238 26.09 -5.82 3.71
N GLY A 239 26.58 -6.89 4.33
CA GLY A 239 27.77 -6.89 5.20
C GLY A 239 29.06 -6.73 4.41
N GLY A 240 29.25 -7.63 3.44
CA GLY A 240 30.39 -7.58 2.53
C GLY A 240 31.48 -8.56 2.99
N ASN A 241 32.64 -8.08 3.46
CA ASN A 241 33.69 -8.95 4.00
C ASN A 241 33.94 -8.66 5.48
N GLY A 242 34.19 -9.69 6.27
CA GLY A 242 34.46 -9.58 7.70
C GLY A 242 33.36 -10.25 8.48
N ASN A 243 33.59 -10.47 9.77
CA ASN A 243 32.60 -11.11 10.63
C ASN A 243 31.66 -10.02 11.17
N ASP A 244 30.49 -9.89 10.58
CA ASP A 244 29.54 -8.81 10.83
C ASP A 244 28.42 -9.23 11.80
N GLU A 245 27.88 -8.28 12.55
CA GLU A 245 26.70 -8.46 13.40
C GLU A 245 25.54 -7.60 12.91
N PHE A 246 24.41 -8.22 12.59
CA PHE A 246 23.22 -7.57 12.03
C PHE A 246 22.05 -7.57 13.00
N SER A 247 21.22 -6.53 12.88
CA SER A 247 19.87 -6.47 13.43
C SER A 247 18.94 -5.83 12.38
N GLY A 248 18.01 -6.59 11.81
CA GLY A 248 16.99 -6.05 10.90
C GLY A 248 16.11 -5.04 11.65
N GLY A 249 15.41 -5.53 12.66
CA GLY A 249 14.58 -4.70 13.54
C GLY A 249 13.12 -5.02 13.32
N SER A 250 12.29 -4.03 13.00
CA SER A 250 10.88 -4.27 12.63
C SER A 250 10.66 -4.03 11.16
N GLY A 251 10.02 -4.96 10.45
CA GLY A 251 9.83 -4.86 9.00
C GLY A 251 10.22 -6.16 8.32
N ASN A 252 9.96 -6.28 7.03
CA ASN A 252 10.42 -7.45 6.29
C ASN A 252 11.81 -7.15 5.72
N ASP A 253 12.85 -7.66 6.36
CA ASP A 253 14.22 -7.30 6.09
C ASP A 253 14.94 -8.33 5.21
N VAL A 254 15.94 -7.87 4.46
CA VAL A 254 16.88 -8.72 3.74
C VAL A 254 18.28 -8.47 4.30
N LEU A 255 18.81 -9.49 4.97
CA LEU A 255 20.13 -9.47 5.59
C LEU A 255 21.06 -10.39 4.81
N ASP A 256 22.12 -9.84 4.25
CA ASP A 256 23.15 -10.57 3.50
C ASP A 256 24.51 -10.35 4.17
N GLY A 257 25.03 -11.38 4.85
CA GLY A 257 26.30 -11.36 5.57
C GLY A 257 27.48 -11.18 4.60
N GLY A 258 27.52 -12.04 3.58
CA GLY A 258 28.51 -11.97 2.51
C GLY A 258 29.65 -12.95 2.77
N ARG A 259 30.82 -12.45 3.16
CA ARG A 259 31.96 -13.30 3.53
C ARG A 259 32.37 -13.02 4.95
N GLY A 260 32.56 -14.07 5.73
CA GLY A 260 32.95 -13.99 7.13
C GLY A 260 32.06 -14.89 7.96
N ASP A 261 32.40 -15.04 9.23
CA ASP A 261 31.51 -15.75 10.16
C ASP A 261 30.52 -14.73 10.73
N ASP A 262 29.33 -14.66 10.15
CA ASP A 262 28.38 -13.57 10.40
C ASP A 262 27.30 -13.94 11.41
N LYS A 263 26.75 -12.92 12.08
CA LYS A 263 25.59 -13.06 12.98
C LYS A 263 24.44 -12.22 12.46
N LEU A 264 23.41 -12.88 11.95
CA LEU A 264 22.21 -12.26 11.39
C LEU A 264 21.02 -12.43 12.34
N ASN A 265 20.37 -11.33 12.69
CA ASN A 265 19.11 -11.32 13.44
C ASN A 265 18.07 -10.51 12.68
N GLY A 266 17.00 -11.17 12.21
CA GLY A 266 15.90 -10.56 11.46
C GLY A 266 15.10 -9.59 12.33
N GLY A 267 14.42 -10.11 13.34
CA GLY A 267 13.67 -9.32 14.30
C GLY A 267 12.17 -9.60 14.20
N GLU A 268 11.36 -8.57 13.97
CA GLU A 268 9.93 -8.71 13.71
C GLU A 268 9.66 -8.54 12.22
N GLY A 269 8.92 -9.46 11.61
CA GLY A 269 8.57 -9.41 10.20
C GLY A 269 8.91 -10.72 9.50
N ASN A 270 8.66 -10.78 8.20
CA ASN A 270 9.02 -11.92 7.38
C ASN A 270 10.38 -11.64 6.73
N ASP A 271 11.44 -12.13 7.35
CA ASP A 271 12.80 -11.75 7.00
C ASP A 271 13.47 -12.75 6.05
N ARG A 272 14.48 -12.28 5.32
CA ARG A 272 15.34 -13.11 4.47
C ARG A 272 16.78 -12.99 4.94
N LEU A 273 17.30 -14.06 5.53
CA LEU A 273 18.65 -14.13 6.09
C LEU A 273 19.56 -14.99 5.21
N LEU A 274 20.62 -14.38 4.69
CA LEU A 274 21.62 -14.98 3.81
C LEU A 274 23.00 -14.89 4.47
N GLY A 275 23.50 -16.00 5.02
CA GLY A 275 24.85 -16.07 5.62
C GLY A 275 25.95 -15.97 4.55
N ASN A 276 25.74 -16.67 3.43
CA ASN A 276 26.67 -16.78 2.30
C ASN A 276 27.93 -17.56 2.65
N ALA A 277 29.10 -16.96 2.84
CA ALA A 277 30.35 -17.71 2.98
C ALA A 277 30.97 -17.54 4.36
N GLY A 278 31.11 -18.63 5.11
CA GLY A 278 31.66 -18.64 6.46
C GLY A 278 30.82 -19.51 7.38
N ILE A 279 31.05 -19.44 8.68
CA ILE A 279 30.27 -20.17 9.68
C ILE A 279 29.27 -19.20 10.30
N ASP A 280 28.03 -19.25 9.83
CA ASP A 280 27.06 -18.21 10.14
C ASP A 280 26.08 -18.58 11.28
N ARG A 281 25.58 -17.54 11.93
CA ARG A 281 24.52 -17.62 12.96
C ARG A 281 23.32 -16.80 12.52
N LEU A 282 22.22 -17.47 12.17
CA LEU A 282 21.01 -16.83 11.67
C LEU A 282 19.87 -16.95 12.71
N THR A 283 19.21 -15.86 13.06
CA THR A 283 18.02 -15.84 13.93
C THR A 283 16.93 -15.08 13.21
N GLY A 284 15.82 -15.73 12.88
CA GLY A 284 14.71 -15.10 12.14
C GLY A 284 13.96 -14.13 13.04
N GLY A 285 13.32 -14.68 14.08
CA GLY A 285 12.59 -13.90 15.06
C GLY A 285 11.09 -14.15 14.91
N ALA A 286 10.28 -13.10 14.94
CA ALA A 286 8.84 -13.21 14.84
C ALA A 286 8.37 -13.02 13.40
N GLY A 287 7.72 -14.02 12.82
CA GLY A 287 7.19 -13.95 11.46
C GLY A 287 7.50 -15.22 10.69
N ALA A 288 7.28 -15.19 9.38
CA ALA A 288 7.62 -16.28 8.48
C ALA A 288 8.93 -15.98 7.75
N ASP A 289 10.02 -16.58 8.22
CA ASP A 289 11.36 -16.21 7.79
C ASP A 289 11.94 -17.17 6.75
N PHE A 290 12.87 -16.66 5.94
CA PHE A 290 13.67 -17.46 5.02
C PHE A 290 15.14 -17.49 5.46
N PHE A 291 15.69 -18.70 5.61
CA PHE A 291 17.07 -18.92 6.01
C PHE A 291 17.90 -19.54 4.87
N SER A 292 19.07 -18.98 4.62
CA SER A 292 20.09 -19.60 3.75
C SER A 292 21.46 -19.40 4.38
N GLY A 293 22.00 -20.43 5.02
CA GLY A 293 23.35 -20.41 5.61
C GLY A 293 24.42 -20.23 4.54
N GLY A 294 24.38 -21.05 3.49
CA GLY A 294 25.33 -20.99 2.39
C GLY A 294 26.48 -21.98 2.58
N ALA A 295 27.71 -21.51 2.42
CA ALA A 295 28.93 -22.30 2.48
C ALA A 295 29.57 -22.22 3.86
N GLY A 296 29.48 -23.31 4.62
CA GLY A 296 30.08 -23.47 5.93
C GLY A 296 29.22 -24.35 6.82
N GLU A 297 29.52 -24.35 8.12
CA GLU A 297 28.74 -25.12 9.12
C GLU A 297 27.81 -24.17 9.88
N ASP A 298 26.69 -23.84 9.26
CA ASP A 298 25.83 -22.76 9.73
C ASP A 298 24.85 -23.21 10.82
N THR A 299 24.51 -22.27 11.69
CA THR A 299 23.47 -22.46 12.69
C THR A 299 22.32 -21.49 12.45
N SER A 300 21.10 -21.99 12.42
CA SER A 300 19.91 -21.14 12.50
C SER A 300 19.14 -21.42 13.77
N THR A 301 18.92 -20.39 14.55
CA THR A 301 18.12 -20.41 15.78
C THR A 301 16.73 -19.88 15.49
N ASP A 302 15.76 -20.41 16.23
CA ASP A 302 14.33 -20.05 16.11
C ASP A 302 13.64 -20.47 14.81
N TYR A 303 14.20 -21.43 14.05
CA TYR A 303 13.50 -22.01 12.91
C TYR A 303 12.27 -22.80 13.39
N THR A 304 11.08 -22.30 13.09
CA THR A 304 9.79 -22.88 13.46
C THR A 304 8.85 -22.97 12.25
N ALA A 305 8.74 -24.16 11.65
CA ALA A 305 7.85 -24.38 10.50
C ALA A 305 6.37 -24.02 10.76
N SER A 306 5.93 -23.96 12.02
CA SER A 306 4.59 -23.50 12.40
C SER A 306 4.39 -21.99 12.26
N GLN A 307 5.45 -21.20 12.27
CA GLN A 307 5.41 -19.76 11.97
C GLN A 307 5.51 -19.47 10.46
N GLY A 308 5.83 -20.50 9.65
CA GLY A 308 5.95 -20.38 8.19
C GLY A 308 7.39 -20.37 7.69
N ASP A 309 8.37 -20.60 8.57
CA ASP A 309 9.78 -20.52 8.21
C ASP A 309 10.21 -21.54 7.16
N THR A 310 11.07 -21.08 6.27
CA THR A 310 11.63 -21.88 5.17
C THR A 310 13.16 -21.80 5.15
N ARG A 311 13.82 -22.82 4.58
CA ARG A 311 15.28 -22.87 4.44
C ARG A 311 15.67 -23.36 3.06
N ASP A 312 16.76 -22.84 2.50
CA ASP A 312 17.33 -23.40 1.27
C ASP A 312 17.63 -24.91 1.43
N GLY A 313 17.28 -25.70 0.42
CA GLY A 313 17.44 -27.16 0.41
C GLY A 313 16.30 -27.98 1.05
N SER A 314 15.13 -27.38 1.32
CA SER A 314 13.89 -28.08 1.70
C SER A 314 12.91 -28.28 0.55
#